data_AF-A0A2D4IS68-F1
#
_entry.id   AF-A0A2D4IS68-F1
#
_cell.length_a   1.000
_cell.length_b   1.000
_cell.length_c   1.000
_cell.angle_alpha   90.00
_cell.angle_beta   90.00
_cell.angle_gamma   90.00
#
_symmetry.space_group_name_H-M   'P 1'
#
loop_
_entity.id
_entity.type
_entity.pdbx_description
1 polymer ?
#
loop_
_entity_poly.entity_id
_entity_poly.type
_entity_poly.pdbx_seq_one_letter_code
_entity_poly.pdbx_strand_id
1 'polypeptide(L)'
;DQRMQERDKVENSLIQLEMERASFYLRFQNVVETKEEELIDIMAETIAVTLQRKKSEIINELDEVYRVYKNYARRFRLPREDHICFARKKVRNIVYKITREE
;
A
#
# COMPACT_ATOMS: atom_id res chain seq x y z
N ASP A 1 35.42 -7.96 -15.99
CA ASP A 1 34.58 -7.39 -17.06
C ASP A 1 33.96 -6.07 -16.60
N GLN A 2 34.41 -4.95 -17.16
CA GLN A 2 33.97 -3.60 -16.78
C GLN A 2 32.47 -3.38 -17.06
N ARG A 3 31.96 -3.98 -18.15
CA ARG A 3 30.55 -3.97 -18.54
C ARG A 3 29.62 -4.68 -17.56
N MET A 4 30.12 -5.66 -16.80
CA MET A 4 29.33 -6.36 -15.78
C MET A 4 29.18 -5.48 -14.54
N GLN A 5 30.26 -4.85 -14.09
CA GLN A 5 30.24 -3.93 -12.94
C GLN A 5 29.35 -2.69 -13.17
N GLU A 6 29.31 -2.17 -14.40
CA GLU A 6 28.41 -1.05 -14.76
C GLU A 6 26.93 -1.46 -14.70
N ARG A 7 26.59 -2.66 -15.17
CA ARG A 7 25.22 -3.20 -15.08
C ARG A 7 24.80 -3.39 -13.63
N ASP A 8 25.66 -3.99 -12.81
CA ASP A 8 25.39 -4.22 -11.40
C ASP A 8 25.16 -2.89 -10.66
N LYS A 9 25.91 -1.83 -11.02
CA LYS A 9 25.72 -0.49 -10.43
C LYS A 9 24.37 0.12 -10.81
N VAL A 10 23.95 -0.02 -12.06
CA VAL A 10 22.64 0.47 -12.53
C VAL A 10 21.51 -0.31 -11.89
N GLU A 11 21.63 -1.64 -11.82
CA GLU A 11 20.62 -2.50 -11.20
C GLU A 11 20.46 -2.19 -9.70
N ASN A 12 21.56 -2.03 -8.96
CA ASN A 12 21.52 -1.61 -7.57
C ASN A 12 20.86 -0.24 -7.38
N SER A 13 21.12 0.70 -8.30
CA SER A 13 20.47 2.03 -8.25
C SER A 13 18.97 1.93 -8.51
N LEU A 14 18.54 1.07 -9.45
CA LEU A 14 17.14 0.81 -9.73
C LEU A 14 16.43 0.19 -8.51
N ILE A 15 17.07 -0.79 -7.86
CA ILE A 15 16.54 -1.42 -6.65
C ILE A 15 16.33 -0.38 -5.54
N GLN A 16 17.29 0.53 -5.33
CA GLN A 16 17.17 1.58 -4.32
C GLN A 16 15.97 2.50 -4.59
N LEU A 17 15.79 2.94 -5.85
CA LEU A 17 14.65 3.77 -6.24
C LEU A 17 13.31 3.05 -6.04
N GLU A 18 13.22 1.77 -6.40
CA GLU A 18 12.02 0.96 -6.17
C GLU A 18 11.75 0.73 -4.68
N MET A 19 12.79 0.52 -3.86
CA MET A 19 12.67 0.41 -2.41
C MET A 19 12.17 1.70 -1.77
N GLU A 20 12.67 2.85 -2.24
CA GLU A 20 12.23 4.17 -1.79
C GLU A 20 10.75 4.39 -2.13
N ARG A 21 10.34 4.07 -3.37
CA ARG A 21 8.95 4.13 -3.82
C ARG A 21 8.06 3.20 -3.00
N ALA A 22 8.44 1.93 -2.85
CA ALA A 22 7.69 0.93 -2.08
C ALA A 22 7.53 1.32 -0.60
N SER A 23 8.41 2.18 -0.09
CA SER A 23 8.35 2.65 1.30
C SER A 23 7.15 3.56 1.61
N PHE A 24 6.38 3.97 0.62
CA PHE A 24 5.13 4.70 0.80
C PHE A 24 3.90 3.80 0.74
N TYR A 25 4.04 2.54 0.32
CA TYR A 25 2.90 1.65 0.12
C TYR A 25 2.63 0.74 1.34
N LEU A 26 1.35 0.44 1.59
CA LEU A 26 0.89 -0.71 2.36
C LEU A 26 -0.03 -1.59 1.52
N ARG A 27 0.02 -2.89 1.81
CA ARG A 27 -0.85 -3.89 1.19
C ARG A 27 -1.84 -4.40 2.21
N PHE A 28 -3.12 -4.19 1.93
CA PHE A 28 -4.23 -4.71 2.70
C PHE A 28 -4.76 -5.97 2.02
N GLN A 29 -4.99 -7.01 2.82
CA GLN A 29 -5.50 -8.30 2.38
C GLN A 29 -6.83 -8.57 3.08
N ASN A 30 -7.69 -9.35 2.43
CA ASN A 30 -8.98 -9.77 2.98
C ASN A 30 -9.96 -8.62 3.29
N VAL A 31 -9.87 -7.52 2.54
CA VAL A 31 -10.89 -6.45 2.59
C VAL A 31 -12.16 -6.95 1.93
N VAL A 32 -13.31 -6.75 2.58
CA VAL A 32 -14.61 -7.21 2.07
C VAL A 32 -15.00 -6.38 0.85
N GLU A 33 -15.15 -7.03 -0.30
CA GLU A 33 -15.53 -6.36 -1.55
C GLU A 33 -17.05 -6.19 -1.65
N THR A 34 -17.50 -4.99 -2.01
CA THR A 34 -18.92 -4.70 -2.26
C THR A 34 -19.10 -4.06 -3.64
N LYS A 35 -20.29 -4.18 -4.25
CA LYS A 35 -20.49 -3.80 -5.66
C LYS A 35 -20.42 -2.29 -5.92
N GLU A 36 -20.72 -1.48 -4.92
CA GLU A 36 -20.82 -0.01 -5.01
C GLU A 36 -19.89 0.63 -3.98
N GLU A 37 -18.69 0.07 -3.87
CA GLU A 37 -17.74 0.45 -2.84
C GLU A 37 -16.87 1.63 -3.29
N GLU A 38 -16.82 2.67 -2.46
CA GLU A 38 -15.84 3.75 -2.60
C GLU A 38 -14.57 3.32 -1.87
N LEU A 39 -13.60 2.80 -2.62
CA LEU A 39 -12.39 2.17 -2.07
C LEU A 39 -11.61 3.12 -1.14
N ILE A 40 -11.47 4.39 -1.56
CA ILE A 40 -10.80 5.43 -0.76
C ILE A 40 -11.49 5.59 0.59
N ASP A 41 -12.82 5.60 0.59
CA ASP A 41 -13.63 5.82 1.77
C ASP A 41 -13.54 4.67 2.77
N ILE A 42 -13.66 3.43 2.29
CA ILE A 42 -13.55 2.22 3.12
C ILE A 42 -12.16 2.12 3.74
N MET A 43 -11.12 2.37 2.95
CA MET A 43 -9.75 2.28 3.44
C MET A 43 -9.41 3.42 4.40
N ALA A 44 -9.86 4.64 4.11
CA ALA A 44 -9.68 5.77 5.01
C ALA A 44 -10.42 5.56 6.34
N GLU A 45 -11.63 5.01 6.31
CA GLU A 45 -12.39 4.66 7.52
C GLU A 45 -11.68 3.57 8.33
N THR A 46 -11.21 2.50 7.67
CA THR A 46 -10.46 1.42 8.33
C THR A 46 -9.22 1.96 9.04
N ILE A 47 -8.42 2.77 8.35
CA ILE A 47 -7.21 3.39 8.91
C ILE A 47 -7.57 4.40 10.02
N ALA A 48 -8.64 5.18 9.84
CA ALA A 48 -9.11 6.14 10.83
C ALA A 48 -9.51 5.46 12.14
N VAL A 49 -10.18 4.31 12.08
CA VAL A 49 -10.50 3.48 13.25
C VAL A 49 -9.23 2.99 13.93
N THR A 50 -8.27 2.43 13.19
CA THR A 50 -6.99 1.96 13.75
C THR A 50 -6.19 3.09 14.41
N LEU A 51 -6.19 4.29 13.81
CA LEU A 51 -5.45 5.44 14.32
C LEU A 51 -6.25 6.29 15.33
N GLN A 52 -7.52 5.97 15.56
CA GLN A 52 -8.48 6.77 16.35
C GLN A 52 -8.53 8.24 15.89
N ARG A 53 -8.51 8.46 14.57
CA ARG A 53 -8.55 9.79 13.92
C ARG A 53 -9.82 9.98 13.10
N LYS A 54 -10.02 11.19 12.59
CA LYS A 54 -11.13 11.48 11.67
C LYS A 54 -10.82 10.97 10.26
N LYS A 55 -11.80 10.35 9.60
CA LYS A 55 -11.71 9.90 8.20
C LYS A 55 -11.21 11.00 7.26
N SER A 56 -11.70 12.23 7.42
CA SER A 56 -11.30 13.37 6.58
C SER A 56 -9.80 13.71 6.67
N GLU A 57 -9.17 13.50 7.82
CA GLU A 57 -7.73 13.71 7.98
C GLU A 57 -6.95 12.63 7.22
N ILE A 58 -7.41 11.38 7.31
CA ILE A 58 -6.77 10.25 6.64
C ILE A 58 -6.88 10.37 5.12
N ILE A 59 -8.04 10.77 4.58
CA ILE A 59 -8.21 10.97 3.12
C ILE A 59 -7.14 11.92 2.56
N ASN A 60 -6.82 13.01 3.28
CA ASN A 60 -5.78 13.96 2.87
C ASN A 60 -4.36 13.40 2.98
N GLU A 61 -4.15 12.31 3.71
CA GLU A 61 -2.87 11.62 3.85
C GLU A 61 -2.71 10.46 2.84
N LEU A 62 -3.77 10.09 2.12
CA LEU A 62 -3.74 9.11 1.04
C LEU A 62 -3.44 9.79 -0.29
N ASP A 63 -2.60 9.15 -1.11
CA ASP A 63 -2.23 9.66 -2.43
C ASP A 63 -2.88 8.81 -3.53
N GLU A 64 -2.58 7.51 -3.53
CA GLU A 64 -3.14 6.54 -4.48
C GLU A 64 -3.75 5.37 -3.73
N VAL A 65 -4.93 4.93 -4.16
CA VAL A 65 -5.57 3.71 -3.64
C VAL A 65 -6.10 2.92 -4.82
N TYR A 66 -5.65 1.67 -4.95
CA TYR A 66 -6.11 0.79 -6.02
C TYR A 66 -6.15 -0.66 -5.58
N ARG A 67 -7.08 -1.39 -6.20
CA ARG A 67 -7.24 -2.82 -6.01
C ARG A 67 -6.51 -3.60 -7.09
N VAL A 68 -5.64 -4.52 -6.70
CA VAL A 68 -4.84 -5.29 -7.64
C VAL A 68 -5.67 -6.43 -8.22
N TYR A 69 -5.80 -6.42 -9.54
CA TYR A 69 -6.47 -7.50 -10.27
C TYR A 69 -5.52 -8.68 -10.50
N LYS A 70 -5.66 -9.74 -9.70
CA LYS A 70 -4.93 -11.01 -9.89
C LYS A 70 -5.86 -12.11 -10.38
N ASN A 71 -5.46 -12.81 -11.45
CA ASN A 71 -6.21 -13.95 -12.01
C ASN A 71 -6.47 -15.06 -10.98
N TYR A 72 -5.54 -15.26 -10.05
CA TYR A 72 -5.69 -16.20 -8.94
C TYR A 72 -6.91 -15.86 -8.07
N ALA A 73 -7.00 -14.62 -7.58
CA ALA A 73 -8.11 -14.17 -6.74
C ALA A 73 -9.46 -14.39 -7.43
N ARG A 74 -9.56 -14.08 -8.72
CA ARG A 74 -10.76 -14.33 -9.52
C ARG A 74 -11.11 -15.82 -9.62
N ARG A 75 -10.12 -16.69 -9.88
CA ARG A 75 -10.34 -18.13 -10.06
C ARG A 75 -10.83 -18.80 -8.77
N PHE A 76 -10.29 -18.37 -7.63
CA PHE A 76 -10.58 -18.97 -6.33
C PHE A 76 -11.60 -18.19 -5.50
N ARG A 77 -12.22 -17.13 -6.07
CA ARG A 77 -13.19 -16.26 -5.38
C ARG A 77 -12.65 -15.71 -4.06
N LEU A 78 -11.38 -15.30 -4.06
CA LEU A 78 -10.73 -14.68 -2.90
C LEU A 78 -10.86 -13.15 -2.98
N PRO A 79 -10.92 -12.46 -1.84
CA PRO A 79 -10.78 -11.02 -1.80
C PRO A 79 -9.46 -10.58 -2.46
N ARG A 80 -9.50 -9.52 -3.26
CA ARG A 80 -8.31 -8.94 -3.89
C ARG A 80 -7.50 -8.15 -2.87
N GLU A 81 -6.28 -7.81 -3.28
CA GLU A 81 -5.36 -7.03 -2.46
C GLU A 81 -5.51 -5.54 -2.78
N ASP A 82 -5.58 -4.71 -1.74
CA ASP A 82 -5.64 -3.27 -1.86
C ASP A 82 -4.28 -2.66 -1.57
N HIS A 83 -3.80 -1.85 -2.50
CA HIS A 83 -2.55 -1.12 -2.40
C HIS A 83 -2.85 0.33 -2.11
N ILE A 84 -2.26 0.83 -1.03
CA ILE A 84 -2.42 2.21 -0.57
C ILE A 84 -1.08 2.90 -0.55
N CYS A 85 -0.96 3.97 -1.33
CA CYS A 85 0.13 4.93 -1.25
C CYS A 85 -0.24 6.03 -0.25
N PHE A 86 0.64 6.29 0.71
CA PHE A 86 0.51 7.41 1.62
C PHE A 86 1.33 8.60 1.11
N ALA A 87 0.77 9.80 1.16
CA ALA A 87 1.49 11.04 0.88
C ALA A 87 2.69 11.25 1.83
N ARG A 88 2.62 10.67 3.04
CA ARG A 88 3.66 10.79 4.08
C ARG A 88 4.05 9.41 4.62
N LYS A 89 5.32 9.04 4.43
CA LYS A 89 5.92 7.81 5.01
C LYS A 89 5.77 7.71 6.54
N LYS A 90 5.70 8.83 7.25
CA LYS A 90 5.49 8.84 8.71
C LYS A 90 4.17 8.21 9.11
N VAL A 91 3.08 8.52 8.40
CA VAL A 91 1.73 7.99 8.66
C VAL A 91 1.72 6.48 8.43
N ARG A 92 2.26 6.05 7.29
CA ARG A 92 2.44 4.64 6.95
C ARG A 92 3.16 3.87 8.05
N ASN A 93 4.25 4.42 8.58
CA ASN A 93 5.03 3.78 9.64
C ASN A 93 4.27 3.69 10.97
N ILE A 94 3.43 4.67 11.30
CA ILE A 94 2.60 4.64 12.51
C ILE A 94 1.58 3.50 12.40
N VAL A 95 0.86 3.44 11.27
CA VAL A 95 -0.10 2.35 10.99
C VAL A 95 0.60 0.99 11.11
N TYR A 96 1.74 0.82 10.43
CA TYR A 96 2.47 -0.44 10.43
C TYR A 96 2.95 -0.87 11.84
N LYS A 97 3.38 0.08 12.67
CA LYS A 97 3.81 -0.21 14.04
C LYS A 97 2.66 -0.68 14.91
N ILE A 98 1.53 0.03 14.87
CA ILE A 98 0.33 -0.33 15.65
C ILE A 98 -0.13 -1.74 15.27
N THR A 99 -0.24 -2.04 13.97
CA THR A 99 -0.68 -3.36 13.48
C THR A 99 0.31 -4.50 13.74
N ARG A 100 1.54 -4.21 14.18
CA ARG A 100 2.58 -5.22 14.44
C ARG A 100 2.76 -5.49 15.94
N GLU A 101 2.36 -4.56 16.78
CA GLU A 101 2.47 -4.65 18.24
C GLU A 101 1.21 -5.24 18.91
N GLU A 102 0.10 -5.35 18.16
CA GLU A 102 -1.11 -6.15 18.51
C GLU A 102 -0.94 -7.64 18.20
#